data_AF-A0A4W6G4V7-F1
#
_entry.id   AF-A0A4W6G4V7-F1
#
_cell.length_a   1.000
_cell.length_b   1.000
_cell.length_c   1.000
_cell.angle_alpha   90.00
_cell.angle_beta   90.00
_cell.angle_gamma   90.00
#
_symmetry.space_group_name_H-M   'P 1'
#
loop_
_entity.id
_entity.type
_entity.pdbx_description
1 polymer ?
#
loop_
_entity_poly.entity_id
_entity_poly.type
_entity_poly.pdbx_seq_one_letter_code
_entity_poly.pdbx_strand_id
1 'polypeptide(L)'
;MLGSTLVAEALLDAGANPNLRDPTCGLTVTHDAAREGFVDTVRVLISHGADVNLVDKQGNMPLHLAAREGHLQVVQVLIGPTADPQRANGQGYTAEQLALHFGRMDIARYIDDHLNSR
;
A
#
# COMPACT_ATOMS: atom_id res chain seq x y z
N MET A 1 5.19 -18.32 -2.17
CA MET A 1 5.49 -16.93 -1.76
C MET A 1 6.90 -16.47 -2.13
N LEU A 2 7.97 -17.29 -2.06
CA LEU A 2 9.32 -16.85 -2.50
C LEU A 2 9.45 -16.61 -4.02
N GLY A 3 8.71 -17.36 -4.85
CA GLY A 3 8.83 -17.26 -6.31
C GLY A 3 8.31 -15.94 -6.91
N SER A 4 7.29 -15.32 -6.33
CA SER A 4 6.70 -14.07 -6.86
C SER A 4 7.57 -12.85 -6.53
N THR A 5 8.20 -12.82 -5.37
CA THR A 5 9.09 -11.72 -4.96
C THR A 5 10.39 -11.74 -5.77
N LEU A 6 10.98 -12.92 -6.02
CA LEU A 6 12.21 -13.05 -6.81
C LEU A 6 12.02 -12.60 -8.27
N VAL A 7 10.85 -12.88 -8.85
CA VAL A 7 10.53 -12.41 -10.21
C VAL A 7 10.32 -10.90 -10.24
N ALA A 8 9.62 -10.33 -9.25
CA ALA A 8 9.42 -8.89 -9.16
C ALA A 8 10.76 -8.15 -9.02
N GLU A 9 11.64 -8.62 -8.14
CA GLU A 9 12.99 -8.08 -7.93
C GLU A 9 13.83 -8.14 -9.20
N ALA A 10 13.89 -9.29 -9.87
CA ALA A 10 14.64 -9.43 -11.12
C ALA A 10 14.15 -8.49 -12.23
N LEU A 11 12.84 -8.25 -12.32
CA LEU A 11 12.28 -7.30 -13.29
C LEU A 11 12.66 -5.85 -12.96
N LEU A 12 12.63 -5.47 -11.68
CA LEU A 12 13.01 -4.14 -11.23
C LEU A 12 14.51 -3.89 -11.44
N ASP A 13 15.36 -4.88 -11.17
CA ASP A 13 16.80 -4.85 -11.49
C ASP A 13 17.06 -4.69 -12.98
N ALA A 14 16.20 -5.28 -13.83
CA ALA A 14 16.25 -5.11 -15.28
C ALA A 14 15.71 -3.75 -15.76
N GLY A 15 15.33 -2.85 -14.86
CA GLY A 15 14.85 -1.50 -15.17
C GLY A 15 13.35 -1.40 -15.42
N ALA A 16 12.56 -2.39 -14.99
CA ALA A 16 11.10 -2.26 -15.01
C ALA A 16 10.66 -1.06 -14.14
N ASN A 17 9.70 -0.28 -14.64
CA ASN A 17 9.16 0.84 -13.90
C ASN A 17 8.16 0.35 -12.82
N PRO A 18 8.44 0.49 -11.51
CA PRO A 18 7.55 0.04 -10.44
C PRO A 18 6.23 0.83 -10.39
N ASN A 19 6.18 1.99 -11.02
CA ASN A 19 5.05 2.91 -11.02
C ASN A 19 4.14 2.76 -12.24
N LEU A 20 4.34 1.70 -13.03
CA LEU A 20 3.46 1.40 -14.14
C LEU A 20 2.04 1.13 -13.62
N ARG A 21 1.06 1.78 -14.25
CA ARG A 21 -0.35 1.68 -13.88
C ARG A 21 -1.09 0.84 -14.90
N ASP A 22 -1.87 -0.11 -14.42
CA ASP A 22 -2.80 -0.84 -15.25
C ASP A 22 -3.80 0.14 -15.91
N PRO A 23 -3.98 0.12 -17.24
CA PRO A 23 -4.83 1.10 -17.93
C PRO A 23 -6.32 0.93 -17.62
N THR A 24 -6.74 -0.24 -17.16
CA THR A 24 -8.14 -0.59 -16.90
C THR A 24 -8.58 -0.19 -15.49
N CYS A 25 -7.73 -0.37 -14.48
CA CYS A 25 -8.06 -0.12 -13.07
C CYS A 25 -7.17 0.94 -12.40
N GLY A 26 -6.04 1.31 -13.00
CA GLY A 26 -5.11 2.31 -12.46
C GLY A 26 -4.19 1.80 -11.36
N LEU A 27 -4.25 0.51 -11.02
CA LEU A 27 -3.43 -0.13 -9.99
C LEU A 27 -1.97 -0.21 -10.42
N THR A 28 -1.08 -0.09 -9.44
CA THR A 28 0.34 -0.45 -9.58
C THR A 28 0.60 -1.80 -8.91
N VAL A 29 1.78 -2.39 -9.12
CA VAL A 29 2.18 -3.62 -8.44
C VAL A 29 2.13 -3.46 -6.91
N THR A 30 2.42 -2.27 -6.40
CA THR A 30 2.32 -1.97 -4.96
C THR A 30 0.89 -2.04 -4.43
N HIS A 31 -0.12 -1.69 -5.25
CA HIS A 31 -1.51 -1.83 -4.84
C HIS A 31 -1.89 -3.31 -4.66
N ASP A 32 -1.54 -4.14 -5.64
CA ASP A 32 -1.82 -5.58 -5.55
C ASP A 32 -1.04 -6.22 -4.41
N ALA A 33 0.26 -5.94 -4.29
CA ALA A 33 1.07 -6.47 -3.18
C ALA A 33 0.53 -6.02 -1.81
N ALA A 34 0.01 -4.80 -1.70
CA ALA A 34 -0.58 -4.30 -0.47
C ALA A 34 -1.94 -4.93 -0.15
N ARG A 35 -2.79 -5.15 -1.17
CA ARG A 35 -4.07 -5.84 -1.04
C ARG A 35 -3.90 -7.31 -0.63
N GLU A 36 -2.87 -7.99 -1.14
CA GLU A 36 -2.63 -9.41 -0.86
C GLU A 36 -1.71 -9.65 0.36
N GLY A 37 -1.19 -8.59 0.98
CA GLY A 37 -0.37 -8.69 2.19
C GLY A 37 1.09 -9.12 1.95
N PHE A 38 1.64 -8.94 0.74
CA PHE A 38 3.00 -9.33 0.38
C PHE A 38 4.05 -8.33 0.88
N VAL A 39 4.34 -8.39 2.18
CA VAL A 39 5.26 -7.48 2.87
C VAL A 39 6.61 -7.35 2.17
N ASP A 40 7.26 -8.46 1.83
CA ASP A 40 8.59 -8.44 1.20
C ASP A 40 8.56 -7.80 -0.19
N THR A 41 7.53 -8.12 -0.98
CA THR A 41 7.32 -7.50 -2.30
C THR A 41 7.08 -5.99 -2.18
N VAL A 42 6.30 -5.55 -1.18
CA VAL A 42 6.10 -4.11 -0.92
C VAL A 42 7.42 -3.44 -0.57
N ARG A 43 8.26 -4.04 0.28
CA ARG A 43 9.60 -3.51 0.63
C ARG A 43 10.50 -3.38 -0.59
N VAL A 44 10.57 -4.41 -1.43
CA VAL A 44 11.37 -4.40 -2.67
C VAL A 44 10.87 -3.31 -3.61
N LEU A 45 9.56 -3.20 -3.83
CA LEU A 45 8.99 -2.15 -4.68
C LEU A 45 9.38 -0.76 -4.18
N ILE A 46 9.28 -0.51 -2.87
CA ILE A 46 9.68 0.78 -2.27
C ILE A 46 11.19 1.02 -2.44
N SER A 47 12.05 0.02 -2.24
CA SER A 47 13.49 0.18 -2.42
C SER A 47 13.88 0.49 -3.87
N HIS A 48 13.06 0.09 -4.84
CA HIS A 48 13.21 0.44 -6.25
C HIS A 48 12.45 1.72 -6.68
N GLY A 49 11.94 2.51 -5.73
CA GLY A 49 11.33 3.81 -6.02
C GLY A 49 9.85 3.76 -6.40
N ALA A 50 9.11 2.75 -5.93
CA ALA A 50 7.66 2.75 -6.01
C ALA A 50 7.07 3.93 -5.23
N ASP A 51 6.23 4.72 -5.89
CA ASP A 51 5.43 5.79 -5.29
C ASP A 51 4.19 5.20 -4.64
N VAL A 52 4.21 5.16 -3.31
CA VAL A 52 3.12 4.63 -2.47
C VAL A 52 1.92 5.58 -2.33
N ASN A 53 1.98 6.78 -2.94
CA ASN A 53 0.88 7.74 -2.95
C ASN A 53 0.10 7.75 -4.27
N LEU A 54 0.51 6.94 -5.25
CA LEU A 54 -0.29 6.74 -6.46
C LEU A 54 -1.65 6.16 -6.10
N VAL A 55 -2.68 6.61 -6.82
CA VAL A 55 -4.07 6.17 -6.61
C VAL A 55 -4.57 5.33 -7.78
N ASP A 56 -5.38 4.32 -7.48
CA ASP A 56 -6.18 3.61 -8.47
C ASP A 56 -7.35 4.46 -8.99
N LYS A 57 -8.19 3.91 -9.88
CA LYS A 57 -9.37 4.62 -10.40
C LYS A 57 -10.46 4.89 -9.36
N GLN A 58 -10.41 4.21 -8.21
CA GLN A 58 -11.29 4.44 -7.07
C GLN A 58 -10.67 5.43 -6.06
N GLY A 59 -9.50 6.00 -6.37
CA GLY A 59 -8.78 6.91 -5.50
C GLY A 59 -8.04 6.22 -4.36
N ASN A 60 -7.97 4.89 -4.32
CA ASN A 60 -7.25 4.18 -3.27
C ASN A 60 -5.75 4.24 -3.54
N MET A 61 -4.98 4.65 -2.55
CA MET A 61 -3.56 4.32 -2.43
C MET A 61 -3.36 2.88 -1.94
N PRO A 62 -2.16 2.26 -2.09
CA PRO A 62 -1.83 0.97 -1.49
C PRO A 62 -2.18 0.86 0.01
N LEU A 63 -1.99 1.95 0.76
CA LEU A 63 -2.32 2.00 2.19
C LEU A 63 -3.80 1.74 2.49
N HIS A 64 -4.71 2.25 1.64
CA HIS A 64 -6.15 2.01 1.79
C HIS A 64 -6.49 0.53 1.62
N LEU A 65 -5.87 -0.14 0.65
CA LEU A 65 -6.10 -1.56 0.37
C LEU A 65 -5.56 -2.43 1.51
N ALA A 66 -4.33 -2.16 1.98
CA ALA A 66 -3.76 -2.89 3.12
C ALA A 66 -4.60 -2.73 4.39
N ALA A 67 -5.08 -1.52 4.66
CA ALA A 67 -5.91 -1.22 5.82
C ALA A 67 -7.29 -1.88 5.75
N ARG A 68 -7.92 -1.88 4.56
CA ARG A 68 -9.19 -2.57 4.32
C ARG A 68 -9.09 -4.07 4.53
N GLU A 69 -8.06 -4.71 3.96
CA GLU A 69 -7.93 -6.16 3.99
C GLU A 69 -7.43 -6.68 5.35
N GLY A 70 -6.67 -5.87 6.10
CA GLY A 70 -6.20 -6.22 7.44
C GLY A 70 -4.71 -6.58 7.50
N HIS A 71 -3.89 -6.07 6.59
CA HIS A 71 -2.47 -6.41 6.50
C HIS A 71 -1.59 -5.45 7.31
N LEU A 72 -1.59 -5.61 8.64
CA LEU A 72 -0.88 -4.71 9.57
C LEU A 72 0.60 -4.53 9.22
N GLN A 73 1.32 -5.60 8.88
CA GLN A 73 2.73 -5.50 8.52
C GLN A 73 2.96 -4.69 7.23
N VAL A 74 2.05 -4.78 6.25
CA VAL A 74 2.11 -3.93 5.06
C VAL A 74 1.84 -2.47 5.44
N VAL A 75 0.84 -2.21 6.29
CA VAL A 75 0.54 -0.85 6.79
C VAL A 75 1.77 -0.24 7.47
N GLN A 76 2.45 -1.01 8.32
CA GLN A 76 3.70 -0.60 8.96
C GLN A 76 4.78 -0.24 7.94
N VAL A 77 4.95 -1.05 6.89
CA VAL A 77 5.90 -0.78 5.81
C VAL A 77 5.51 0.45 4.99
N LEU A 78 4.22 0.75 4.79
CA LEU A 78 3.75 1.86 3.96
C LEU A 78 3.73 3.21 4.70
N ILE A 79 3.51 3.24 6.01
CA ILE A 79 3.50 4.51 6.79
C ILE A 79 4.90 5.07 7.03
N GLY A 80 5.92 4.21 7.13
CA GLY A 80 7.32 4.65 7.20
C GLY A 80 7.81 5.50 6.01
N PRO A 81 7.47 5.16 4.75
CA PRO A 81 7.88 5.89 3.54
C PRO A 81 6.80 6.85 3.03
N THR A 82 6.77 8.10 3.50
CA THR A 82 6.08 9.25 2.85
C THR A 82 4.61 9.08 2.45
N ALA A 83 3.94 7.98 2.83
CA ALA A 83 2.52 7.81 2.56
C ALA A 83 1.75 8.93 3.26
N ASP A 84 0.67 9.39 2.64
CA ASP A 84 -0.26 10.35 3.24
C ASP A 84 -1.45 9.61 3.90
N PRO A 85 -1.32 9.12 5.14
CA PRO A 85 -2.38 8.37 5.82
C PRO A 85 -3.71 9.15 5.97
N GLN A 86 -3.67 10.48 5.85
CA GLN A 86 -4.86 11.33 5.96
C GLN A 86 -5.55 11.57 4.62
N ARG A 87 -4.94 11.19 3.50
CA ARG A 87 -5.57 11.32 2.19
C ARG A 87 -6.77 10.38 2.11
N ALA A 88 -7.93 10.94 1.82
CA ALA A 88 -9.14 10.17 1.55
C ALA A 88 -9.13 9.59 0.13
N ASN A 89 -9.69 8.38 -0.02
CA ASN A 89 -9.93 7.77 -1.32
C ASN A 89 -11.11 8.44 -2.06
N GLY A 90 -11.46 7.95 -3.25
CA GLY A 90 -12.55 8.49 -4.06
C GLY A 90 -13.95 8.36 -3.45
N GLN A 91 -14.09 7.59 -2.36
CA GLN A 91 -15.33 7.49 -1.58
C GLN A 91 -15.33 8.39 -0.34
N GLY A 92 -14.26 9.16 -0.10
CA GLY A 92 -14.12 10.04 1.04
C GLY A 92 -13.61 9.37 2.32
N TYR A 93 -13.11 8.13 2.25
CA TYR A 93 -12.58 7.42 3.41
C TYR A 93 -11.06 7.48 3.46
N THR A 94 -10.48 7.77 4.62
CA THR A 94 -9.06 7.55 4.91
C THR A 94 -8.77 6.06 5.11
N ALA A 95 -7.49 5.68 5.10
CA ALA A 95 -7.09 4.30 5.38
C ALA A 95 -7.51 3.85 6.79
N GLU A 96 -7.44 4.73 7.79
CA GLU A 96 -7.91 4.47 9.15
C GLU A 96 -9.42 4.23 9.19
N GLN A 97 -10.20 5.07 8.52
CA GLN A 97 -11.66 4.92 8.47
C GLN A 97 -12.08 3.62 7.77
N LEU A 98 -11.36 3.19 6.74
CA LEU A 98 -11.54 1.86 6.15
C LEU A 98 -11.21 0.76 7.16
N ALA A 99 -10.08 0.85 7.86
CA ALA A 99 -9.73 -0.13 8.88
C ALA A 99 -10.85 -0.26 9.94
N LEU A 100 -11.37 0.86 10.46
CA LEU A 100 -12.49 0.87 11.40
C LEU A 100 -13.77 0.25 10.80
N HIS A 101 -14.13 0.64 9.57
CA HIS A 101 -15.32 0.14 8.88
C HIS A 101 -15.30 -1.39 8.70
N PHE A 102 -14.12 -1.96 8.45
CA PHE A 102 -13.92 -3.40 8.29
C PHE A 102 -13.49 -4.12 9.58
N GLY A 103 -13.48 -3.45 10.73
CA GLY A 103 -13.16 -4.08 12.02
C GLY A 103 -11.68 -4.36 12.28
N ARG A 104 -10.76 -3.74 11.53
CA ARG A 104 -9.30 -3.86 11.64
C ARG A 104 -8.75 -2.91 12.70
N MET A 105 -9.12 -3.15 13.95
CA MET A 105 -8.89 -2.24 15.09
C MET A 105 -7.41 -2.06 15.45
N ASP A 106 -6.60 -3.09 15.24
CA ASP A 106 -5.14 -3.04 15.40
C ASP A 106 -4.47 -2.10 14.40
N ILE A 107 -4.92 -2.13 13.14
CA ILE A 107 -4.47 -1.20 12.10
C ILE A 107 -4.94 0.21 12.38
N ALA A 108 -6.22 0.40 12.70
CA ALA A 108 -6.74 1.74 12.99
C ALA A 108 -5.95 2.41 14.11
N ARG A 109 -5.71 1.68 15.21
CA ARG A 109 -4.88 2.15 16.31
C ARG A 109 -3.45 2.46 15.88
N TYR A 110 -2.82 1.58 15.09
CA TYR A 110 -1.48 1.83 14.59
C TYR A 110 -1.41 3.12 13.75
N ILE A 111 -2.39 3.36 12.90
CA ILE A 111 -2.45 4.58 12.07
C ILE A 111 -2.61 5.81 12.97
N ASP A 112 -3.58 5.80 13.90
CA ASP A 112 -3.83 6.89 14.84
C ASP A 112 -2.59 7.23 15.69
N ASP A 113 -1.92 6.21 16.24
CA ASP A 113 -0.68 6.38 17.02
C ASP A 113 0.42 7.08 16.21
N HIS A 114 0.54 6.80 14.91
CA HIS A 114 1.56 7.40 14.03
C HIS A 114 1.16 8.76 13.46
N LEU A 115 -0.11 9.14 13.54
CA LEU A 115 -0.61 10.46 13.19
C LEU A 115 -0.41 11.47 14.32
N ASN A 116 -0.63 11.05 15.57
CA ASN A 116 -0.60 11.91 16.75
C ASN A 116 0.78 12.01 17.42
N SER A 117 1.78 11.27 16.93
CA SER A 117 3.14 11.25 17.48
C SER A 117 4.13 12.20 16.78
N ARG A 118 3.67 13.17 15.98
CA ARG A 118 4.49 14.17 15.26
C ARG A 118 4.26 15.58 15.82
#